data_AF-A0A388MG03-F1
#
_entry.id   AF-A0A388MG03-F1
#
_cell.length_a   1.000
_cell.length_b   1.000
_cell.length_c   1.000
_cell.angle_alpha   90.00
_cell.angle_beta   90.00
_cell.angle_gamma   90.00
#
_symmetry.space_group_name_H-M   'P 1'
#
loop_
_entity.id
_entity.type
_entity.pdbx_description
1 polymer ?
#
loop_
_entity_poly.entity_id
_entity_poly.type
_entity_poly.pdbx_seq_one_letter_code
_entity_poly.pdbx_strand_id
1 'polypeptide(L)'
;MMASNVNSALATVSTCHNCQQPGHISRYCPLSDRRLQASTSIAIVSAQTPLLTAPAANVGTAVQPYSGQYPSGGGWLGKRVSTLEEQIAKISIRHDVAEAKERALQEEAEKKKRIREEEERRQRDQQEREKYQAKMNRGMKEKLDKVVEAIKGKKSNENDKVARLKAEVERLKKSHNGASNSATVTQPGRESEELVRLRREQAEMKVAAEKRFASLEDVILALQKQCEEAENNAEVWRNEALHPRNKRGCVAIGQTPRTEARVRPRVTPTVAPNLARQVDPQLKGIVERHAAEVELLKDVRLKEVNAQKESEKEVERLKNEVARSQTKKKKTGGTNLKARLNDVVGPSTKKRKEKVVVSPVKLAVD
;
A
#
# COMPACT_ATOMS: atom_id res chain seq x y z
N MET A 1 -4.86 -10.04 -43.06
CA MET A 1 -5.84 -11.02 -42.57
C MET A 1 -5.35 -11.51 -41.22
N MET A 2 -5.94 -11.03 -40.12
CA MET A 2 -5.58 -11.43 -38.75
C MET A 2 -6.80 -12.11 -38.15
N ALA A 3 -6.68 -13.40 -37.84
CA ALA A 3 -7.76 -14.21 -37.30
C ALA A 3 -8.03 -13.82 -35.84
N SER A 4 -9.21 -13.28 -35.57
CA SER A 4 -9.71 -13.00 -34.23
C SER A 4 -10.18 -14.31 -33.60
N ASN A 5 -9.42 -14.83 -32.63
CA ASN A 5 -9.82 -16.00 -31.86
C ASN A 5 -10.88 -15.57 -30.83
N VAL A 6 -12.15 -15.62 -31.23
CA VAL A 6 -13.29 -15.36 -30.35
C VAL A 6 -13.49 -16.60 -29.49
N ASN A 7 -12.92 -16.56 -28.28
CA ASN A 7 -13.19 -17.54 -27.25
C ASN A 7 -14.68 -17.46 -26.88
N SER A 8 -15.48 -18.29 -27.54
CA SER A 8 -16.87 -18.58 -27.17
C SER A 8 -16.85 -19.44 -25.91
N ALA A 9 -16.44 -18.84 -24.80
CA ALA A 9 -16.81 -19.36 -23.50
C ALA A 9 -18.34 -19.24 -23.44
N LEU A 10 -19.02 -20.37 -23.67
CA LEU A 10 -20.43 -20.54 -23.38
C LEU A 10 -20.66 -19.99 -21.97
N ALA A 11 -21.18 -18.76 -21.90
CA ALA A 11 -21.66 -18.18 -20.67
C ALA A 11 -22.81 -19.09 -20.23
N THR A 12 -22.52 -20.01 -19.32
CA THR A 12 -23.52 -20.78 -18.61
C THR A 12 -24.43 -19.76 -17.95
N VAL A 13 -25.60 -19.55 -18.56
CA VAL A 13 -26.59 -18.58 -18.11
C VAL A 13 -26.94 -18.97 -16.68
N SER A 14 -26.44 -18.20 -15.72
CA SER A 14 -26.63 -18.49 -14.31
C SER A 14 -28.09 -18.26 -13.97
N THR A 15 -28.79 -19.37 -13.73
CA THR A 15 -30.17 -19.37 -13.23
C THR A 15 -30.14 -19.17 -11.73
N CYS A 16 -31.07 -18.36 -11.21
CA CYS A 16 -31.24 -18.13 -9.78
C CYS A 16 -31.45 -19.46 -9.03
N HIS A 17 -30.67 -19.77 -7.99
CA HIS A 17 -30.83 -21.05 -7.27
C HIS A 17 -32.16 -21.16 -6.50
N ASN A 18 -32.85 -20.05 -6.23
CA ASN A 18 -34.14 -20.08 -5.53
C ASN A 18 -35.32 -20.36 -6.48
N CYS A 19 -35.39 -19.69 -7.64
CA CYS A 19 -36.52 -19.80 -8.57
C CYS A 19 -36.19 -20.41 -9.94
N GLN A 20 -34.93 -20.74 -10.20
CA GLN A 20 -34.40 -21.25 -11.47
C GLN A 20 -34.61 -20.34 -12.70
N GLN A 21 -34.99 -19.08 -12.53
CA GLN A 21 -35.08 -18.14 -13.65
C GLN A 21 -33.72 -17.48 -13.95
N PRO A 22 -33.38 -17.29 -15.24
CA PRO A 22 -32.16 -16.61 -15.65
C PRO A 22 -32.24 -15.09 -15.38
N GLY A 23 -31.08 -14.43 -15.33
CA GLY A 23 -30.99 -12.96 -15.25
C GLY A 23 -30.84 -12.38 -13.86
N HIS A 24 -30.84 -13.21 -12.80
CA HIS A 24 -30.51 -12.77 -11.45
C HIS A 24 -29.94 -13.92 -10.60
N ILE A 25 -29.20 -13.56 -9.55
CA ILE A 25 -28.67 -14.50 -8.55
C ILE A 25 -29.54 -14.47 -7.28
N SER A 26 -29.52 -15.53 -6.47
CA SER A 26 -30.49 -15.78 -5.38
C SER A 26 -30.73 -14.60 -4.43
N ARG A 27 -29.70 -13.77 -4.16
CA ARG A 27 -29.82 -12.58 -3.31
C ARG A 27 -30.75 -11.49 -3.85
N TYR A 28 -31.03 -11.51 -5.15
CA TYR A 28 -31.92 -10.56 -5.83
C TYR A 28 -33.18 -11.24 -6.37
N CYS A 29 -33.53 -12.41 -5.85
CA CYS A 29 -34.76 -13.09 -6.25
C CYS A 29 -35.97 -12.33 -5.68
N PRO A 30 -36.92 -11.87 -6.52
CA PRO A 30 -38.12 -11.17 -6.04
C PRO A 30 -39.07 -12.11 -5.28
N LEU A 31 -38.88 -13.43 -5.38
CA LEU A 31 -39.60 -14.42 -4.61
C LEU A 31 -38.88 -14.67 -3.28
N SER A 32 -39.62 -14.59 -2.18
CA SER A 32 -39.11 -14.84 -0.83
C SER A 32 -38.35 -16.16 -0.76
N ASP A 33 -37.18 -16.17 -0.10
CA ASP A 33 -36.31 -17.34 -0.01
C ASP A 33 -37.05 -18.53 0.60
N ARG A 34 -37.26 -19.59 -0.19
CA ARG A 34 -38.06 -20.75 0.21
C ARG A 34 -37.42 -21.50 1.39
N ARG A 35 -36.13 -21.25 1.66
CA ARG A 35 -35.40 -21.80 2.82
C ARG A 35 -35.87 -21.24 4.15
N LEU A 36 -36.39 -20.01 4.16
CA LEU A 36 -36.91 -19.40 5.40
C LEU A 36 -38.33 -19.86 5.74
N GLN A 37 -38.96 -20.65 4.87
CA GLN A 37 -40.28 -21.24 5.10
C GLN A 37 -40.21 -22.71 5.55
N ALA A 38 -39.12 -23.10 6.22
CA ALA A 38 -39.03 -24.38 6.90
C ALA A 38 -39.76 -24.30 8.26
N SER A 39 -41.02 -24.76 8.24
CA SER A 39 -41.69 -25.43 9.35
C SER A 39 -41.92 -24.62 10.64
N THR A 40 -42.92 -23.74 10.61
CA THR A 40 -43.72 -23.42 11.81
C THR A 40 -44.66 -24.58 12.11
N SER A 41 -44.11 -25.74 12.49
CA SER A 41 -44.86 -26.79 13.18
C SER A 41 -44.58 -26.65 14.67
N ILE A 42 -45.43 -25.85 15.31
CA ILE A 42 -45.50 -25.71 16.76
C ILE A 42 -46.20 -26.96 17.29
N ALA A 43 -45.42 -27.96 17.71
CA ALA A 43 -45.86 -29.02 18.60
C ALA A 43 -45.19 -28.79 19.95
N ILE A 44 -45.88 -28.03 20.82
CA ILE A 44 -45.54 -27.90 22.23
C ILE A 44 -45.90 -29.24 22.89
N VAL A 45 -44.92 -30.11 23.03
CA VAL A 45 -44.99 -31.25 23.95
C VAL A 45 -44.49 -30.75 25.30
N SER A 46 -45.39 -30.69 26.29
CA SER A 46 -45.02 -30.54 27.70
C SER A 46 -44.17 -31.73 28.12
N ALA A 47 -42.84 -31.58 28.08
CA ALA A 47 -41.95 -32.47 28.79
C ALA A 47 -42.06 -32.15 30.29
N GLN A 48 -42.68 -33.07 31.02
CA GLN A 48 -42.69 -33.12 32.47
C GLN A 48 -41.26 -33.00 33.01
N THR A 49 -41.06 -31.99 33.85
CA THR A 49 -39.89 -31.86 34.72
C THR A 49 -39.88 -33.04 35.71
N PRO A 50 -38.80 -33.83 35.80
CA PRO A 50 -38.66 -34.79 36.87
C PRO A 50 -38.41 -34.05 38.19
N LEU A 51 -39.29 -34.33 39.15
CA LEU A 51 -39.11 -34.12 40.57
C LEU A 51 -37.72 -34.66 40.98
N LEU A 52 -36.79 -33.78 41.34
CA LEU A 52 -35.66 -34.13 42.18
C LEU A 52 -35.69 -33.29 43.44
N THR A 53 -36.11 -33.99 44.48
CA THR A 53 -36.12 -33.68 45.89
C THR A 53 -34.74 -33.20 46.35
N ALA A 54 -34.67 -31.98 46.86
CA ALA A 54 -33.56 -31.53 47.71
C ALA A 54 -34.10 -31.31 49.13
N PRO A 55 -33.32 -31.68 50.17
CA PRO A 55 -33.82 -31.77 51.53
C PRO A 55 -34.03 -30.39 52.15
N ALA A 56 -35.09 -30.31 52.93
CA ALA A 56 -35.37 -29.23 53.86
C ALA A 56 -34.20 -29.08 54.86
N ALA A 57 -33.65 -27.87 54.94
CA ALA A 57 -33.06 -27.34 56.15
C ALA A 57 -33.59 -25.91 56.32
N ASN A 58 -34.72 -25.84 57.02
CA ASN A 58 -35.22 -24.64 57.66
C ASN A 58 -34.17 -24.13 58.66
N VAL A 59 -33.57 -22.97 58.37
CA VAL A 59 -33.29 -21.98 59.41
C VAL A 59 -33.73 -20.63 58.85
N GLY A 60 -34.94 -20.22 59.25
CA GLY A 60 -35.43 -18.89 59.00
C GLY A 60 -34.56 -17.88 59.75
N THR A 61 -34.04 -16.90 59.04
CA THR A 61 -33.74 -15.60 59.62
C THR A 61 -34.45 -14.57 58.76
N ALA A 62 -35.69 -14.27 59.17
CA ALA A 62 -36.44 -13.15 58.64
C ALA A 62 -35.64 -11.87 58.94
N VAL A 63 -34.98 -11.33 57.92
CA VAL A 63 -34.41 -9.98 58.01
C VAL A 63 -35.57 -9.01 57.78
N GLN A 64 -35.95 -8.34 58.86
CA GLN A 64 -36.94 -7.28 58.85
C GLN A 64 -36.55 -6.14 57.90
N PRO A 65 -37.52 -5.50 57.24
CA PRO A 65 -37.31 -4.24 56.54
C PRO A 65 -37.19 -3.13 57.59
N TYR A 66 -35.98 -2.91 58.11
CA TYR A 66 -35.69 -1.70 58.88
C TYR A 66 -35.60 -0.52 57.91
N SER A 67 -36.68 0.25 57.83
CA SER A 67 -36.67 1.64 57.38
C SER A 67 -35.87 2.47 58.38
N GLY A 68 -34.56 2.27 58.39
CA GLY A 68 -33.58 3.05 59.14
C GLY A 68 -33.10 4.18 58.26
N GLN A 69 -33.73 5.34 58.41
CA GLN A 69 -33.24 6.62 57.95
C GLN A 69 -32.01 6.97 58.80
N TYR A 70 -30.89 6.28 58.55
CA TYR A 70 -29.62 6.62 59.16
C TYR A 70 -29.20 7.98 58.60
N PRO A 71 -28.93 8.97 59.47
CA PRO A 71 -28.40 10.25 59.02
C PRO A 71 -27.14 9.94 58.23
N SER A 72 -27.05 10.53 57.05
CA SER A 72 -25.96 10.48 56.07
C SER A 72 -24.63 10.86 56.73
N GLY A 73 -24.12 9.95 57.55
CA GLY A 73 -22.92 10.08 58.33
C GLY A 73 -21.84 9.37 57.57
N GLY A 74 -21.24 10.07 56.62
CA GLY A 74 -20.00 9.66 55.96
C GLY A 74 -18.91 9.48 57.02
N GLY A 75 -18.89 8.31 57.65
CA GLY A 75 -17.91 7.92 58.63
C GLY A 75 -16.51 8.02 58.03
N TRP A 76 -15.52 8.21 58.88
CA TRP A 76 -14.10 8.37 58.52
C TRP A 76 -13.57 7.35 57.47
N LEU A 77 -14.14 6.14 57.43
CA LEU A 77 -13.86 5.12 56.42
C LEU A 77 -14.34 5.50 55.01
N GLY A 78 -15.52 6.11 54.87
CA GLY A 78 -16.06 6.54 53.58
C GLY A 78 -15.18 7.58 52.89
N LYS A 79 -14.67 8.56 53.64
CA LYS A 79 -13.73 9.57 53.10
C LYS A 79 -12.45 8.94 52.55
N ARG A 80 -11.90 7.93 53.24
CA ARG A 80 -10.70 7.21 52.78
C ARG A 80 -10.97 6.41 51.50
N VAL A 81 -12.13 5.76 51.40
CA VAL A 81 -12.52 5.01 50.20
C VAL A 81 -12.67 5.96 49.01
N SER A 82 -13.38 7.09 49.16
CA SER A 82 -13.53 8.07 48.08
C SER A 82 -12.19 8.63 47.60
N THR A 83 -11.23 8.89 48.50
CA THR A 83 -9.89 9.33 48.09
C THR A 83 -9.10 8.26 47.35
N LEU A 84 -9.29 6.97 47.68
CA LEU A 84 -8.65 5.86 46.96
C LEU A 84 -9.28 5.66 45.59
N GLU A 85 -10.61 5.75 45.49
CA GLU A 85 -11.35 5.68 44.22
C GLU A 85 -10.91 6.80 43.28
N GLU A 86 -10.78 8.04 43.77
CA GLU A 86 -10.27 9.16 42.98
C GLU A 86 -8.82 8.93 42.52
N GLN A 87 -7.96 8.39 43.40
CA GLN A 87 -6.59 8.05 43.04
C GLN A 87 -6.52 6.94 41.98
N ILE A 88 -7.33 5.89 42.09
CA ILE A 88 -7.41 4.80 41.11
C ILE A 88 -7.94 5.33 39.78
N ALA A 89 -9.00 6.14 39.78
CA ALA A 89 -9.50 6.77 38.57
C ALA A 89 -8.43 7.63 37.89
N LYS A 90 -7.67 8.42 38.67
CA LYS A 90 -6.56 9.23 38.15
C LYS A 90 -5.40 8.39 37.61
N ILE A 91 -5.15 7.19 38.15
CA ILE A 91 -4.15 6.25 37.59
C ILE A 91 -4.68 5.64 36.29
N SER A 92 -5.94 5.21 36.25
CA SER A 92 -6.58 4.66 35.05
C SER A 92 -6.54 5.66 33.89
N ILE A 93 -6.99 6.90 34.11
CA ILE A 93 -6.98 7.94 33.07
C ILE A 93 -5.55 8.18 32.55
N ARG A 94 -4.54 8.19 33.44
CA ARG A 94 -3.13 8.34 33.02
C ARG A 94 -2.63 7.16 32.19
N HIS A 95 -3.02 5.94 32.53
CA HIS A 95 -2.68 4.75 31.77
C HIS A 95 -3.33 4.79 30.39
N ASP A 96 -4.63 5.07 30.31
CA ASP A 96 -5.37 5.12 29.04
C ASP A 96 -4.82 6.19 28.10
N VAL A 97 -4.46 7.36 28.65
CA VAL A 97 -3.81 8.44 27.89
C VAL A 97 -2.41 8.02 27.41
N ALA A 98 -1.64 7.28 28.21
CA ALA A 98 -0.32 6.80 27.82
C ALA A 98 -0.41 5.74 26.71
N GLU A 99 -1.33 4.78 26.86
CA GLU A 99 -1.59 3.74 25.87
C GLU A 99 -2.10 4.32 24.54
N ALA A 100 -2.97 5.33 24.59
CA ALA A 100 -3.44 6.03 23.40
C ALA A 100 -2.29 6.76 22.67
N LYS A 101 -1.35 7.37 23.42
CA LYS A 101 -0.16 8.00 22.83
C LYS A 101 0.78 6.98 22.20
N GLU A 102 0.97 5.83 22.84
CA GLU A 102 1.81 4.76 22.30
C GLU A 102 1.21 4.20 20.99
N ARG A 103 -0.11 3.94 20.97
CA ARG A 103 -0.82 3.54 19.76
C ARG A 103 -0.70 4.57 18.64
N ALA A 104 -0.85 5.85 18.94
CA ALA A 104 -0.69 6.92 17.95
C ALA A 104 0.74 6.96 17.35
N LEU A 105 1.77 6.76 18.18
CA LEU A 105 3.16 6.70 17.72
C LEU A 105 3.43 5.47 16.84
N GLN A 106 2.83 4.32 17.18
CA GLN A 106 2.94 3.10 16.37
C GLN A 106 2.27 3.29 15.00
N GLU A 107 1.06 3.88 14.94
CA GLU A 107 0.38 4.17 13.68
C GLU A 107 1.14 5.17 12.81
N GLU A 108 1.75 6.21 13.41
CA GLU A 108 2.57 7.17 12.67
C GLU A 108 3.84 6.51 12.09
N ALA A 109 4.48 5.63 12.87
CA ALA A 109 5.63 4.86 12.40
C ALA A 109 5.27 3.91 11.25
N GLU A 110 4.10 3.26 11.31
CA GLU A 110 3.60 2.41 10.24
C GLU A 110 3.26 3.21 8.97
N LYS A 111 2.58 4.36 9.11
CA LYS A 111 2.31 5.28 7.99
C LYS A 111 3.60 5.72 7.31
N LYS A 112 4.62 6.08 8.11
CA LYS A 112 5.95 6.45 7.60
C LYS A 112 6.67 5.27 6.93
N LYS A 113 6.42 4.03 7.36
CA LYS A 113 6.93 2.83 6.68
C LYS A 113 6.24 2.63 5.33
N ARG A 114 4.91 2.72 5.27
CA ARG A 114 4.13 2.60 4.03
C ARG A 114 4.52 3.65 2.98
N ILE A 115 4.69 4.91 3.38
CA ILE A 115 5.12 5.99 2.46
C ILE A 115 6.53 5.71 1.89
N ARG A 116 7.47 5.22 2.72
CA ARG A 116 8.81 4.86 2.25
C ARG A 116 8.80 3.71 1.25
N GLU A 117 8.02 2.66 1.53
CA GLU A 117 7.87 1.52 0.63
C GLU A 117 7.22 1.92 -0.70
N GLU A 118 6.20 2.78 -0.66
CA GLU A 118 5.55 3.29 -1.87
C GLU A 118 6.51 4.14 -2.72
N GLU A 119 7.30 5.02 -2.10
CA GLU A 119 8.32 5.81 -2.78
C GLU A 119 9.40 4.92 -3.42
N GLU A 120 9.81 3.83 -2.75
CA GLU A 120 10.73 2.85 -3.31
C GLU A 120 10.14 2.14 -4.54
N ARG A 121 8.85 1.80 -4.53
CA ARG A 121 8.17 1.26 -5.72
C ARG A 121 8.21 2.27 -6.87
N ARG A 122 7.92 3.55 -6.62
CA ARG A 122 7.97 4.60 -7.64
C ARG A 122 9.38 4.74 -8.22
N GLN A 123 10.42 4.67 -7.40
CA GLN A 123 11.80 4.71 -7.86
C GLN A 123 12.19 3.49 -8.70
N ARG A 124 11.73 2.29 -8.33
CA ARG A 124 11.95 1.08 -9.16
C ARG A 124 11.30 1.22 -10.53
N ASP A 125 10.03 1.61 -10.57
CA ASP A 125 9.31 1.80 -11.83
C ASP A 125 9.96 2.87 -12.70
N GLN A 126 10.43 3.96 -12.09
CA GLN A 126 11.18 5.02 -12.78
C GLN A 126 12.50 4.48 -13.37
N GLN A 127 13.27 3.73 -12.58
CA GLN A 127 14.51 3.11 -13.06
C GLN A 127 14.26 2.11 -14.19
N GLU A 128 13.17 1.34 -14.15
CA GLU A 128 12.82 0.42 -15.22
C GLU A 128 12.47 1.16 -16.52
N ARG A 129 11.71 2.27 -16.43
CA ARG A 129 11.44 3.14 -17.58
C ARG A 129 12.73 3.70 -18.17
N GLU A 130 13.65 4.18 -17.33
CA GLU A 130 14.94 4.70 -17.76
C GLU A 130 15.83 3.61 -18.38
N LYS A 131 15.89 2.42 -17.78
CA LYS A 131 16.59 1.26 -18.34
C LYS A 131 16.02 0.86 -19.70
N TYR A 132 14.71 0.88 -19.84
CA TYR A 132 14.04 0.58 -21.11
C TYR A 132 14.37 1.63 -22.18
N GLN A 133 14.30 2.92 -21.85
CA GLN A 133 14.70 4.01 -22.74
C GLN A 133 16.19 3.91 -23.11
N ALA A 134 17.07 3.65 -22.14
CA ALA A 134 18.50 3.48 -22.38
C ALA A 134 18.80 2.28 -23.29
N LYS A 135 18.08 1.16 -23.11
CA LYS A 135 18.18 -0.02 -23.98
C LYS A 135 17.74 0.30 -25.40
N MET A 136 16.63 1.02 -25.57
CA MET A 136 16.15 1.45 -26.88
C MET A 136 17.15 2.40 -27.56
N ASN A 137 17.65 3.41 -26.84
CA ASN A 137 18.64 4.35 -27.34
C ASN A 137 19.95 3.65 -27.72
N ARG A 138 20.39 2.67 -26.93
CA ARG A 138 21.55 1.83 -27.25
C ARG A 138 21.32 1.06 -28.55
N GLY A 139 20.18 0.38 -28.69
CA GLY A 139 19.86 -0.38 -29.90
C GLY A 139 19.71 0.51 -31.14
N MET A 140 19.18 1.72 -31.01
CA MET A 140 19.13 2.70 -32.11
C MET A 140 20.53 3.19 -32.49
N LYS A 141 21.38 3.49 -31.49
CA LYS A 141 22.76 3.91 -31.71
C LYS A 141 23.56 2.83 -32.45
N GLU A 142 23.47 1.57 -32.02
CA GLU A 142 24.14 0.45 -32.69
C GLU A 142 23.68 0.29 -34.16
N LYS A 143 22.39 0.53 -34.45
CA LYS A 143 21.88 0.53 -35.83
C LYS A 143 22.44 1.70 -36.64
N LEU A 144 22.49 2.90 -36.06
CA LEU A 144 23.08 4.08 -36.71
C LEU A 144 24.57 3.87 -36.99
N ASP A 145 25.33 3.33 -36.04
CA ASP A 145 26.74 3.02 -36.22
C ASP A 145 26.96 2.02 -37.37
N LYS A 146 26.13 0.96 -37.46
CA LYS A 146 26.15 0.02 -38.60
C LYS A 146 25.86 0.70 -39.95
N VAL A 147 24.91 1.62 -40.00
CA VAL A 147 24.60 2.40 -41.22
C VAL A 147 25.77 3.32 -41.59
N VAL A 148 26.38 3.99 -40.61
CA VAL A 148 27.57 4.84 -40.81
C VAL A 148 28.74 4.02 -41.35
N GLU A 149 29.01 2.85 -40.78
CA GLU A 149 30.07 1.96 -41.26
C GLU A 149 29.78 1.38 -42.65
N ALA A 150 28.53 1.03 -42.95
CA ALA A 150 28.14 0.62 -44.30
C ALA A 150 28.34 1.73 -45.35
N ILE A 151 28.01 2.98 -44.99
CA ILE A 151 28.25 4.15 -45.86
C ILE A 151 29.74 4.40 -46.04
N LYS A 152 30.56 4.33 -44.98
CA LYS A 152 32.01 4.51 -45.07
C LYS A 152 32.68 3.41 -45.91
N GLY A 153 32.31 2.15 -45.70
CA GLY A 153 32.82 1.02 -46.48
C GLY A 153 32.44 1.13 -47.95
N LYS A 154 31.21 1.57 -48.24
CA LYS A 154 30.77 1.81 -49.63
C LYS A 154 31.48 3.02 -50.24
N LYS A 155 31.75 4.08 -49.48
CA LYS A 155 32.48 5.28 -49.95
C LYS A 155 33.90 5.02 -50.42
N SER A 156 34.58 3.95 -50.02
CA SER A 156 35.89 3.62 -50.63
C SER A 156 35.72 3.23 -52.10
N ASN A 157 34.76 2.36 -52.39
CA ASN A 157 34.50 1.86 -53.74
C ASN A 157 33.68 2.87 -54.57
N GLU A 158 32.77 3.60 -53.92
CA GLU A 158 32.07 4.74 -54.53
C GLU A 158 32.96 5.95 -54.71
N ASN A 159 33.96 6.26 -53.87
CA ASN A 159 34.89 7.36 -54.18
C ASN A 159 35.70 7.05 -55.42
N ASP A 160 36.11 5.79 -55.64
CA ASP A 160 36.80 5.43 -56.88
C ASP A 160 35.86 5.52 -58.09
N LYS A 161 34.60 5.07 -57.95
CA LYS A 161 33.59 5.23 -59.01
C LYS A 161 33.17 6.67 -59.22
N VAL A 162 33.07 7.48 -58.18
CA VAL A 162 32.75 8.91 -58.23
C VAL A 162 33.94 9.66 -58.78
N ALA A 163 35.18 9.32 -58.45
CA ALA A 163 36.36 9.90 -59.08
C ALA A 163 36.41 9.56 -60.57
N ARG A 164 36.13 8.30 -60.94
CA ARG A 164 35.99 7.87 -62.35
C ARG A 164 34.84 8.57 -63.07
N LEU A 165 33.65 8.60 -62.48
CA LEU A 165 32.47 9.27 -63.05
C LEU A 165 32.66 10.78 -63.09
N LYS A 166 33.38 11.39 -62.15
CA LYS A 166 33.68 12.82 -62.13
C LYS A 166 34.73 13.15 -63.19
N ALA A 167 35.69 12.27 -63.45
CA ALA A 167 36.60 12.37 -64.60
C ALA A 167 35.85 12.17 -65.93
N GLU A 168 34.92 11.22 -65.99
CA GLU A 168 34.08 10.96 -67.16
C GLU A 168 33.08 12.09 -67.41
N VAL A 169 32.51 12.69 -66.36
CA VAL A 169 31.65 13.87 -66.44
C VAL A 169 32.49 15.09 -66.82
N GLU A 170 33.72 15.27 -66.34
CA GLU A 170 34.62 16.33 -66.85
C GLU A 170 34.94 16.13 -68.33
N ARG A 171 35.22 14.90 -68.75
CA ARG A 171 35.42 14.52 -70.16
C ARG A 171 34.16 14.81 -70.98
N LEU A 172 33.00 14.38 -70.47
CA LEU A 172 31.71 14.56 -71.11
C LEU A 172 31.30 16.03 -71.13
N LYS A 173 31.55 16.81 -70.07
CA LYS A 173 31.25 18.24 -69.95
C LYS A 173 32.17 19.08 -70.84
N LYS A 174 33.44 18.68 -70.99
CA LYS A 174 34.31 19.21 -72.06
C LYS A 174 33.73 18.92 -73.45
N SER A 175 33.06 17.79 -73.66
CA SER A 175 32.33 17.54 -74.92
C SER A 175 30.91 18.13 -74.98
N HIS A 176 30.25 18.42 -73.84
CA HIS A 176 28.87 18.92 -73.75
C HIS A 176 28.79 20.44 -73.63
N ASN A 177 29.91 21.15 -73.42
CA ASN A 177 29.99 22.59 -73.68
C ASN A 177 29.68 22.97 -75.15
N GLY A 178 29.35 21.99 -76.01
CA GLY A 178 28.76 22.20 -77.32
C GLY A 178 27.23 22.08 -77.44
N ALA A 179 26.48 21.43 -76.54
CA ALA A 179 25.02 21.29 -76.75
C ALA A 179 24.19 20.76 -75.56
N SER A 180 23.12 21.52 -75.26
CA SER A 180 21.78 21.09 -74.79
C SER A 180 21.55 20.62 -73.34
N ASN A 181 21.06 21.58 -72.55
CA ASN A 181 19.72 21.63 -71.94
C ASN A 181 18.87 20.34 -72.00
N SER A 182 18.67 19.67 -70.85
CA SER A 182 17.46 18.88 -70.61
C SER A 182 17.09 18.93 -69.12
N ALA A 183 15.93 19.51 -68.85
CA ALA A 183 15.38 19.74 -67.53
C ALA A 183 14.54 18.53 -67.08
N THR A 184 15.04 17.80 -66.08
CA THR A 184 14.24 16.80 -65.37
C THR A 184 13.58 17.48 -64.17
N VAL A 185 12.30 17.80 -64.31
CA VAL A 185 11.44 18.35 -63.25
C VAL A 185 11.11 17.23 -62.26
N THR A 186 11.85 17.14 -61.17
CA THR A 186 11.42 16.49 -59.93
C THR A 186 10.42 17.42 -59.25
N GLN A 187 9.21 16.93 -58.92
CA GLN A 187 8.17 17.70 -58.21
C GLN A 187 8.27 17.48 -56.68
N PRO A 188 8.90 18.40 -55.91
CA PRO A 188 9.03 18.31 -54.45
C PRO A 188 7.74 18.58 -53.66
N GLY A 189 6.63 18.96 -54.31
CA GLY A 189 5.42 19.39 -53.61
C GLY A 189 4.61 18.28 -52.92
N ARG A 190 4.60 17.07 -53.50
CA ARG A 190 3.69 15.98 -53.07
C ARG A 190 4.09 15.33 -51.75
N GLU A 191 5.39 15.17 -51.52
CA GLU A 191 5.93 14.56 -50.29
C GLU A 191 5.71 15.47 -49.06
N SER A 192 5.75 16.79 -49.27
CA SER A 192 5.48 17.77 -48.21
C SER A 192 4.04 17.66 -47.67
N GLU A 193 3.06 17.48 -48.55
CA GLU A 193 1.65 17.33 -48.17
C GLU A 193 1.40 16.02 -47.40
N GLU A 194 2.02 14.91 -47.81
CA GLU A 194 1.91 13.64 -47.10
C GLU A 194 2.52 13.69 -45.70
N LEU A 195 3.65 14.40 -45.52
CA LEU A 195 4.24 14.62 -44.19
C LEU A 195 3.33 15.43 -43.26
N VAL A 196 2.65 16.44 -43.80
CA VAL A 196 1.67 17.22 -43.02
C VAL A 196 0.49 16.34 -42.61
N ARG A 197 -0.01 15.48 -43.50
CA ARG A 197 -1.09 14.53 -43.21
C ARG A 197 -0.68 13.53 -42.11
N LEU A 198 0.49 12.92 -42.23
CA LEU A 198 1.01 11.97 -41.24
C LEU A 198 1.21 12.59 -39.86
N ARG A 199 1.71 13.84 -39.79
CA ARG A 199 1.84 14.56 -38.51
C ARG A 199 0.48 14.81 -37.85
N ARG A 200 -0.55 15.12 -38.64
CA ARG A 200 -1.92 15.29 -38.13
C ARG A 200 -2.47 13.97 -37.59
N GLU A 201 -2.36 12.89 -38.35
CA GLU A 201 -2.79 11.55 -37.91
C GLU A 201 -2.06 11.11 -36.63
N GLN A 202 -0.76 11.40 -36.51
CA GLN A 202 0.01 11.12 -35.30
C GLN A 202 -0.48 11.94 -34.10
N ALA A 203 -0.79 13.22 -34.29
CA ALA A 203 -1.35 14.07 -33.25
C ALA A 203 -2.73 13.60 -32.80
N GLU A 204 -3.60 13.20 -33.73
CA GLU A 204 -4.94 12.67 -33.43
C GLU A 204 -4.87 11.34 -32.66
N MET A 205 -3.99 10.41 -33.06
CA MET A 205 -3.77 9.18 -32.32
C MET A 205 -3.25 9.43 -30.90
N LYS A 206 -2.37 10.41 -30.73
CA LYS A 206 -1.86 10.81 -29.41
C LYS A 206 -2.97 11.36 -28.53
N VAL A 207 -3.78 12.28 -29.04
CA VAL A 207 -4.93 12.84 -28.31
C VAL A 207 -5.96 11.75 -27.98
N ALA A 208 -6.22 10.81 -28.89
CA ALA A 208 -7.13 9.69 -28.65
C ALA A 208 -6.60 8.75 -27.55
N ALA A 209 -5.29 8.49 -27.51
CA ALA A 209 -4.67 7.69 -26.45
C ALA A 209 -4.73 8.40 -25.09
N GLU A 210 -4.41 9.71 -25.04
CA GLU A 210 -4.52 10.52 -23.82
C GLU A 210 -5.93 10.52 -23.24
N LYS A 211 -6.96 10.65 -24.09
CA LYS A 211 -8.37 10.53 -23.66
C LYS A 211 -8.70 9.16 -23.08
N ARG A 212 -8.19 8.07 -23.67
CA ARG A 212 -8.38 6.72 -23.13
C ARG A 212 -7.70 6.54 -21.78
N PHE A 213 -6.50 7.10 -21.59
CA PHE A 213 -5.80 7.06 -20.31
C PHE A 213 -6.54 7.87 -19.23
N ALA A 214 -6.98 9.10 -19.53
CA ALA A 214 -7.76 9.90 -18.60
C ALA A 214 -9.04 9.15 -18.15
N SER A 215 -9.75 8.51 -19.08
CA SER A 215 -10.93 7.71 -18.74
C SER A 215 -10.62 6.49 -17.88
N LEU A 216 -9.45 5.85 -18.05
CA LEU A 216 -9.03 4.72 -17.21
C LEU A 216 -8.60 5.18 -15.82
N GLU A 217 -7.95 6.34 -15.71
CA GLU A 217 -7.60 6.96 -14.43
C GLU A 217 -8.86 7.29 -13.61
N ASP A 218 -9.89 7.83 -14.23
CA ASP A 218 -11.19 8.08 -13.58
C ASP A 218 -11.83 6.78 -13.04
N VAL A 219 -11.77 5.69 -13.82
CA VAL A 219 -12.28 4.38 -13.37
C VAL A 219 -11.47 3.83 -12.20
N ILE A 220 -10.15 3.95 -12.23
CA ILE A 220 -9.28 3.51 -11.13
C ILE A 220 -9.61 4.30 -9.85
N LEU A 221 -9.74 5.63 -9.95
CA LEU A 221 -10.11 6.48 -8.81
C LEU A 221 -11.49 6.12 -8.25
N ALA A 222 -12.47 5.88 -9.11
CA ALA A 222 -13.81 5.46 -8.69
C ALA A 222 -13.78 4.11 -7.96
N LEU A 223 -13.02 3.14 -8.47
CA LEU A 223 -12.88 1.83 -7.83
C LEU A 223 -12.14 1.91 -6.49
N GLN A 224 -11.09 2.73 -6.39
CA GLN A 224 -10.39 2.97 -5.13
C GLN A 224 -11.33 3.54 -4.06
N LYS A 225 -12.13 4.55 -4.43
CA LYS A 225 -13.14 5.12 -3.55
C LYS A 225 -14.18 4.08 -3.09
N GLN A 226 -14.62 3.20 -3.99
CA GLN A 226 -15.54 2.12 -3.61
C GLN A 226 -14.93 1.11 -2.63
N CYS A 227 -13.64 0.78 -2.80
CA CYS A 227 -12.93 -0.06 -1.84
C CYS A 227 -12.84 0.61 -0.46
N GLU A 228 -12.49 1.90 -0.41
CA GLU A 228 -12.45 2.68 0.84
C GLU A 228 -13.83 2.74 1.52
N GLU A 229 -14.90 3.00 0.75
CA GLU A 229 -16.28 2.97 1.27
C GLU A 229 -16.66 1.59 1.82
N ALA A 230 -16.27 0.51 1.14
CA ALA A 230 -16.52 -0.85 1.60
C ALA A 230 -15.74 -1.20 2.88
N GLU A 231 -14.48 -0.76 2.99
CA GLU A 231 -13.65 -0.92 4.18
C GLU A 231 -14.23 -0.14 5.36
N ASN A 232 -14.60 1.12 5.16
CA ASN A 232 -15.27 1.94 6.17
C ASN A 232 -16.59 1.30 6.63
N ASN A 233 -17.38 0.75 5.71
CA ASN A 233 -18.61 0.05 6.04
C ASN A 233 -18.31 -1.22 6.87
N ALA A 234 -17.32 -2.02 6.48
CA ALA A 234 -16.90 -3.20 7.24
C ALA A 234 -16.41 -2.83 8.65
N GLU A 235 -15.73 -1.70 8.81
CA GLU A 235 -15.32 -1.15 10.11
C GLU A 235 -16.53 -0.79 10.97
N VAL A 236 -17.54 -0.12 10.39
CA VAL A 236 -18.80 0.19 11.08
C VAL A 236 -19.49 -1.08 11.55
N TRP A 237 -19.60 -2.11 10.69
CA TRP A 237 -20.18 -3.39 11.09
C TRP A 237 -19.38 -4.10 12.19
N ARG A 238 -18.05 -4.00 12.15
CA ARG A 238 -17.19 -4.56 13.21
C ARG A 238 -17.43 -3.84 14.53
N ASN A 239 -17.50 -2.51 14.52
CA ASN A 239 -17.78 -1.70 15.70
C ASN A 239 -19.19 -1.97 16.27
N GLU A 240 -20.18 -2.14 15.40
CA GLU A 240 -21.55 -2.50 15.80
C GLU A 240 -21.62 -3.92 16.39
N ALA A 241 -20.89 -4.87 15.80
CA ALA A 241 -20.81 -6.25 16.32
C ALA A 241 -20.12 -6.31 17.69
N LEU A 242 -19.11 -5.46 17.92
CA LEU A 242 -18.40 -5.34 19.20
C LEU A 242 -19.17 -4.48 20.22
N HIS A 243 -20.29 -3.87 19.84
CA HIS A 243 -21.00 -2.95 20.71
C HIS A 243 -21.61 -3.72 21.91
N PRO A 244 -21.33 -3.32 23.18
CA PRO A 244 -21.76 -4.03 24.39
C PRO A 244 -23.29 -4.20 24.55
N ARG A 245 -24.08 -3.49 23.75
CA ARG A 245 -25.54 -3.50 23.76
C ARG A 245 -26.16 -4.53 22.81
N ASN A 246 -25.36 -5.17 21.95
CA ASN A 246 -25.84 -6.23 21.08
C ASN A 246 -26.07 -7.54 21.86
N LYS A 247 -27.25 -7.69 22.46
CA LYS A 247 -27.64 -8.86 23.27
C LYS A 247 -27.88 -10.14 22.45
N ARG A 248 -27.74 -10.11 21.12
CA ARG A 248 -27.77 -11.31 20.29
C ARG A 248 -26.37 -11.92 20.22
N GLY A 249 -25.96 -12.52 21.33
CA GLY A 249 -24.91 -13.53 21.29
C GLY A 249 -23.48 -13.03 21.47
N CYS A 250 -23.20 -12.35 22.58
CA CYS A 250 -22.20 -12.96 23.44
C CYS A 250 -22.87 -14.25 23.96
N VAL A 251 -22.88 -15.31 23.13
CA VAL A 251 -22.87 -16.65 23.69
C VAL A 251 -21.56 -16.61 24.43
N ALA A 252 -21.63 -16.30 25.72
CA ALA A 252 -20.63 -16.77 26.62
C ALA A 252 -20.48 -18.22 26.19
N ILE A 253 -19.32 -18.56 25.62
CA ILE A 253 -18.80 -19.91 25.73
C ILE A 253 -18.55 -20.04 27.24
N GLY A 254 -19.65 -20.06 28.01
CA GLY A 254 -19.65 -20.44 29.39
C GLY A 254 -19.00 -21.80 29.35
N GLN A 255 -18.01 -21.96 30.22
CA GLN A 255 -17.29 -23.20 30.46
C GLN A 255 -18.17 -24.36 30.02
N THR A 256 -17.81 -24.96 28.89
CA THR A 256 -18.47 -26.15 28.35
C THR A 256 -18.81 -27.01 29.56
N PRO A 257 -20.09 -27.28 29.87
CA PRO A 257 -20.49 -27.82 31.16
C PRO A 257 -19.56 -28.97 31.47
N ARG A 258 -18.72 -28.77 32.48
CA ARG A 258 -17.72 -29.74 32.88
C ARG A 258 -18.54 -30.94 33.28
N THR A 259 -18.66 -31.91 32.38
CA THR A 259 -19.41 -33.13 32.62
C THR A 259 -18.86 -33.71 33.90
N GLU A 260 -19.63 -33.63 34.97
CA GLU A 260 -19.42 -34.36 36.20
C GLU A 260 -19.65 -35.84 35.90
N ALA A 261 -18.76 -36.40 35.09
CA ALA A 261 -18.62 -37.83 34.97
C ALA A 261 -18.04 -38.29 36.31
N ARG A 262 -18.92 -38.89 37.12
CA ARG A 262 -18.61 -39.73 38.28
C ARG A 262 -17.17 -40.24 38.22
N VAL A 263 -16.41 -39.90 39.24
CA VAL A 263 -15.11 -40.49 39.57
C VAL A 263 -15.29 -42.00 39.62
N ARG A 264 -15.01 -42.68 38.51
CA ARG A 264 -14.70 -44.11 38.51
C ARG A 264 -13.21 -44.25 38.85
N PRO A 265 -12.85 -45.18 39.74
CA PRO A 265 -11.47 -45.42 40.15
C PRO A 265 -10.57 -45.57 38.93
N ARG A 266 -9.42 -44.90 39.04
CA ARG A 266 -8.33 -44.85 38.07
C ARG A 266 -7.78 -46.26 37.86
N VAL A 267 -8.35 -46.99 36.90
CA VAL A 267 -7.70 -48.17 36.33
C VAL A 267 -6.81 -47.65 35.21
N THR A 268 -5.50 -47.72 35.45
CA THR A 268 -4.47 -47.51 34.44
C THR A 268 -4.76 -48.47 33.28
N PRO A 269 -5.11 -48.00 32.07
CA PRO A 269 -5.28 -48.91 30.94
C PRO A 269 -3.89 -49.43 30.60
N THR A 270 -3.72 -50.73 30.77
CA THR A 270 -2.64 -51.51 30.19
C THR A 270 -2.46 -51.09 28.74
N VAL A 271 -1.22 -50.75 28.38
CA VAL A 271 -0.78 -50.34 27.05
C VAL A 271 -1.31 -51.33 26.01
N ALA A 272 -2.35 -50.93 25.28
CA ALA A 272 -2.83 -51.65 24.11
C ALA A 272 -1.97 -51.25 22.90
N PRO A 273 -1.53 -52.22 22.09
CA PRO A 273 -0.58 -51.97 21.01
C PRO A 273 -1.22 -51.15 19.89
N ASN A 274 -0.60 -49.99 19.62
CA ASN A 274 -0.50 -49.32 18.31
C ASN A 274 -1.65 -49.54 17.31
N LEU A 275 -2.86 -49.11 17.66
CA LEU A 275 -3.82 -48.69 16.65
C LEU A 275 -3.59 -47.21 16.38
N ALA A 276 -3.01 -46.92 15.21
CA ALA A 276 -2.74 -45.58 14.71
C ALA A 276 -3.93 -44.66 15.02
N ARG A 277 -3.74 -43.76 16.00
CA ARG A 277 -4.71 -42.70 16.28
C ARG A 277 -4.84 -41.90 14.99
N GLN A 278 -5.95 -42.10 14.30
CA GLN A 278 -6.38 -41.25 13.21
C GLN A 278 -6.58 -39.86 13.82
N VAL A 279 -5.55 -39.02 13.72
CA VAL A 279 -5.61 -37.61 14.15
C VAL A 279 -6.72 -36.98 13.33
N ASP A 280 -7.69 -36.38 14.02
CA ASP A 280 -8.79 -35.65 13.40
C ASP A 280 -8.24 -34.77 12.26
N PRO A 281 -8.67 -35.00 11.00
CA PRO A 281 -8.19 -34.26 9.83
C PRO A 281 -8.29 -32.75 10.01
N GLN A 282 -9.26 -32.27 10.79
CA GLN A 282 -9.42 -30.85 11.08
C GLN A 282 -8.29 -30.31 11.96
N LEU A 283 -7.88 -31.07 12.98
CA LEU A 283 -6.77 -30.71 13.87
C LEU A 283 -5.44 -30.71 13.11
N LYS A 284 -5.27 -31.66 12.20
CA LYS A 284 -4.11 -31.72 11.30
C LYS A 284 -4.01 -30.45 10.44
N GLY A 285 -5.12 -30.00 9.83
CA GLY A 285 -5.14 -28.78 9.03
C GLY A 285 -4.90 -27.48 9.83
N ILE A 286 -5.23 -27.47 11.13
CA ILE A 286 -4.89 -26.33 12.01
C ILE A 286 -3.40 -26.30 12.30
N VAL A 287 -2.80 -27.45 12.63
CA VAL A 287 -1.37 -27.56 12.91
C VAL A 287 -0.54 -27.22 11.67
N GLU A 288 -0.96 -27.67 10.49
CA GLU A 288 -0.28 -27.34 9.21
C GLU A 288 -0.34 -25.84 8.91
N ARG A 289 -1.50 -25.19 9.10
CA ARG A 289 -1.62 -23.73 8.91
C ARG A 289 -0.76 -22.96 9.90
N HIS A 290 -0.76 -23.36 11.17
CA HIS A 290 0.08 -22.73 12.18
C HIS A 290 1.57 -22.90 11.88
N ALA A 291 1.99 -24.09 11.45
CA ALA A 291 3.37 -24.34 11.03
C ALA A 291 3.77 -23.45 9.83
N ALA A 292 2.88 -23.30 8.84
CA ALA A 292 3.12 -22.43 7.69
C ALA A 292 3.22 -20.94 8.09
N GLU A 293 2.37 -20.49 9.02
CA GLU A 293 2.43 -19.12 9.55
C GLU A 293 3.73 -18.86 10.32
N VAL A 294 4.17 -19.83 11.13
CA VAL A 294 5.44 -19.74 11.86
C VAL A 294 6.64 -19.68 10.89
N GLU A 295 6.65 -20.48 9.83
CA GLU A 295 7.71 -20.42 8.81
C GLU A 295 7.70 -19.07 8.08
N LEU A 296 6.53 -18.55 7.71
CA LEU A 296 6.42 -17.21 7.11
C LEU A 296 6.97 -16.12 8.04
N LEU A 297 6.67 -16.18 9.34
CA LEU A 297 7.20 -15.23 10.33
C LEU A 297 8.73 -15.32 10.48
N LYS A 298 9.31 -16.53 10.41
CA LYS A 298 10.77 -16.71 10.39
C LYS A 298 11.39 -16.08 9.15
N ASP A 299 10.81 -16.33 7.98
CA ASP A 299 11.27 -15.76 6.71
C ASP A 299 11.21 -14.23 6.70
N VAL A 300 10.13 -13.65 7.23
CA VAL A 300 9.97 -12.19 7.34
C VAL A 300 11.03 -11.60 8.27
N ARG A 301 11.25 -12.19 9.45
CA ARG A 301 12.29 -11.74 10.39
C ARG A 301 13.69 -11.86 9.80
N LEU A 302 13.98 -12.94 9.08
CA LEU A 302 15.28 -13.13 8.43
C LEU A 302 15.53 -12.07 7.34
N LYS A 303 14.50 -11.76 6.53
CA LYS A 303 14.57 -10.68 5.53
C LYS A 303 14.77 -9.32 6.16
N GLU A 304 14.10 -9.02 7.26
CA GLU A 304 14.25 -7.76 8.00
C GLU A 304 15.67 -7.57 8.56
N VAL A 305 16.24 -8.60 9.20
CA VAL A 305 17.62 -8.58 9.71
C VAL A 305 18.63 -8.39 8.57
N ASN A 306 18.42 -9.06 7.43
CA ASN A 306 19.28 -8.87 6.25
C ASN A 306 19.17 -7.45 5.68
N ALA A 307 17.97 -6.89 5.61
CA ALA A 307 17.76 -5.51 5.14
C ALA A 307 18.42 -4.49 6.10
N GLN A 308 18.34 -4.70 7.40
CA GLN A 308 19.06 -3.88 8.39
C GLN A 308 20.57 -3.93 8.15
N LYS A 309 21.14 -5.13 7.99
CA LYS A 309 22.58 -5.32 7.73
C LYS A 309 23.06 -4.66 6.45
N GLU A 310 22.29 -4.74 5.36
CA GLU A 310 22.64 -4.04 4.10
C GLU A 310 22.53 -2.52 4.25
N SER A 311 21.54 -2.02 4.98
CA SER A 311 21.42 -0.58 5.27
C SER A 311 22.57 -0.06 6.14
N GLU A 312 23.03 -0.84 7.12
CA GLU A 312 24.18 -0.51 7.95
C GLU A 312 25.48 -0.44 7.14
N LYS A 313 25.69 -1.40 6.23
CA LYS A 313 26.84 -1.37 5.29
C LYS A 313 26.80 -0.14 4.39
N GLU A 314 25.62 0.24 3.90
CA GLU A 314 25.47 1.42 3.05
C GLU A 314 25.73 2.71 3.83
N VAL A 315 25.23 2.81 5.07
CA VAL A 315 25.55 3.92 5.98
C VAL A 315 27.06 4.00 6.24
N GLU A 316 27.74 2.88 6.45
CA GLU A 316 29.19 2.82 6.62
C GLU A 316 29.94 3.27 5.35
N ARG A 317 29.49 2.83 4.17
CA ARG A 317 30.03 3.27 2.87
C ARG A 317 29.90 4.78 2.69
N LEU A 318 28.72 5.33 2.94
CA LEU A 318 28.45 6.77 2.85
C LEU A 318 29.28 7.56 3.87
N LYS A 319 29.41 7.06 5.09
CA LYS A 319 30.25 7.67 6.13
C LYS A 319 31.72 7.75 5.68
N ASN A 320 32.23 6.69 5.05
CA ASN A 320 33.57 6.64 4.48
C ASN A 320 33.75 7.63 3.31
N GLU A 321 32.75 7.76 2.43
CA GLU A 321 32.77 8.73 1.32
C GLU A 321 32.72 10.18 1.81
N VAL A 322 31.93 10.47 2.85
CA VAL A 322 31.89 11.78 3.51
C VAL A 322 33.24 12.09 4.15
N ALA A 323 33.84 11.16 4.89
CA ALA A 323 35.18 11.33 5.47
C ALA A 323 36.25 11.57 4.40
N ARG A 324 36.20 10.83 3.28
CA ARG A 324 37.09 11.02 2.13
C ARG A 324 36.90 12.38 1.45
N SER A 325 35.66 12.86 1.37
CA SER A 325 35.36 14.17 0.78
C SER A 325 35.78 15.32 1.68
N GLN A 326 35.61 15.19 3.00
CA GLN A 326 36.08 16.18 3.98
C GLN A 326 37.62 16.30 3.96
N THR A 327 38.34 15.19 3.87
CA THR A 327 39.82 15.23 3.78
C THR A 327 40.30 15.83 2.46
N LYS A 328 39.61 15.59 1.34
CA LYS A 328 39.88 16.26 0.06
C LYS A 328 39.62 17.77 0.13
N LYS A 329 38.50 18.20 0.74
CA LYS A 329 38.17 19.62 0.93
C LYS A 329 39.21 20.37 1.77
N LYS A 330 39.86 19.71 2.73
CA LYS A 330 40.97 20.31 3.50
C LYS A 330 42.26 20.47 2.69
N LYS A 331 42.48 19.67 1.64
CA LYS A 331 43.69 19.72 0.79
C LYS A 331 43.58 20.67 -0.41
N THR A 332 42.39 20.81 -1.00
CA THR A 332 42.11 21.93 -1.91
C THR A 332 41.87 23.16 -1.05
N GLY A 333 42.98 23.83 -0.68
CA GLY A 333 42.99 25.07 0.08
C GLY A 333 41.88 26.00 -0.41
N GLY A 334 41.07 26.48 0.53
CA GLY A 334 39.93 27.35 0.26
C GLY A 334 40.33 28.40 -0.76
N THR A 335 39.63 28.42 -1.89
CA THR A 335 39.82 29.46 -2.89
C THR A 335 39.69 30.79 -2.15
N ASN A 336 40.66 31.68 -2.34
CA ASN A 336 40.77 33.00 -1.70
C ASN A 336 39.58 33.93 -2.05
N LEU A 337 38.46 33.40 -2.54
CA LEU A 337 37.26 34.16 -2.86
C LEU A 337 36.63 34.82 -1.64
N LYS A 338 36.62 34.16 -0.47
CA LYS A 338 36.02 34.77 0.74
C LYS A 338 36.86 35.91 1.31
N ALA A 339 38.18 35.76 1.31
CA ALA A 339 39.07 36.86 1.69
C ALA A 339 39.05 37.98 0.64
N ARG A 340 39.00 37.67 -0.67
CA ARG A 340 38.81 38.69 -1.72
C ARG A 340 37.46 39.40 -1.68
N LEU A 341 36.37 38.72 -1.33
CA LEU A 341 35.05 39.35 -1.18
C LEU A 341 35.02 40.30 0.02
N ASN A 342 35.64 39.92 1.14
CA ASN A 342 35.74 40.81 2.30
C ASN A 342 36.65 42.02 2.03
N ASP A 343 37.64 41.90 1.15
CA ASP A 343 38.50 43.02 0.72
C ASP A 343 37.78 43.99 -0.24
N VAL A 344 36.87 43.48 -1.08
CA VAL A 344 36.01 44.32 -1.95
C VAL A 344 34.91 45.03 -1.16
N VAL A 345 34.49 44.48 -0.02
CA VAL A 345 33.67 45.19 0.98
C VAL A 345 34.59 46.02 1.90
N GLY A 346 35.55 46.71 1.29
CA GLY A 346 36.27 47.80 1.93
C GLY A 346 35.32 48.98 2.22
N PRO A 347 35.60 49.79 3.26
CA PRO A 347 34.70 50.81 3.78
C PRO A 347 34.49 51.93 2.77
N SER A 348 33.43 51.81 1.96
CA SER A 348 33.01 52.89 1.07
C SER A 348 32.51 54.05 1.90
N THR A 349 33.30 55.10 1.80
CA THR A 349 33.22 56.42 2.39
C THR A 349 31.85 57.10 2.23
N LYS A 350 31.43 57.73 3.35
CA LYS A 350 30.75 59.03 3.41
C LYS A 350 29.35 59.12 2.77
N LYS A 351 28.32 59.04 3.61
CA LYS A 351 27.26 60.06 3.58
C LYS A 351 26.87 60.50 5.00
N ARG A 352 26.86 61.82 5.13
CA ARG A 352 26.75 62.68 6.30
C ARG A 352 25.27 62.87 6.67
N LYS A 353 25.01 63.14 7.97
CA LYS A 353 23.71 63.51 8.60
C LYS A 353 22.75 62.31 8.76
N GLU A 354 22.14 62.05 9.90
CA GLU A 354 21.60 62.97 10.91
C GLU A 354 21.42 62.25 12.25
N LYS A 355 21.70 62.99 13.33
CA LYS A 355 21.65 62.53 14.70
C LYS A 355 20.20 62.66 15.18
N VAL A 356 19.43 61.58 15.16
CA VAL A 356 18.14 61.51 15.87
C VAL A 356 18.34 60.67 17.11
N VAL A 357 18.37 61.36 18.24
CA VAL A 357 18.31 60.80 19.59
C VAL A 357 16.90 60.26 19.78
N VAL A 358 16.74 58.94 19.92
CA VAL A 358 15.55 58.36 20.56
C VAL A 358 16.01 57.43 21.67
N SER A 359 15.59 57.82 22.87
CA SER A 359 15.81 57.19 24.15
C SER A 359 15.18 55.79 24.23
N PRO A 360 15.78 54.81 24.91
CA PRO A 360 15.11 53.56 25.22
C PRO A 360 14.25 53.72 26.47
N VAL A 361 12.93 53.74 26.26
CA VAL A 361 11.94 53.51 27.32
C VAL A 361 12.08 52.05 27.75
N LYS A 362 12.45 51.86 29.02
CA LYS A 362 12.35 50.58 29.73
C LYS A 362 10.87 50.29 29.96
N LEU A 363 10.37 49.19 29.41
CA LEU A 363 9.16 48.55 29.93
C LEU A 363 9.59 47.26 30.64
N ALA A 364 9.59 47.35 31.96
CA ALA A 364 9.40 46.21 32.83
C ALA A 364 7.96 45.73 32.67
N VAL A 365 7.75 44.42 32.66
CA VAL A 365 6.45 43.81 32.92
C VAL A 365 6.69 42.73 33.96
N ASP A 366 5.91 42.85 35.03
CA ASP A 366 5.81 42.00 36.21
C ASP A 366 5.36 40.57 35.89
#